data_AF-A0A2H0L2P5-F1
#
_entry.id   AF-A0A2H0L2P5-F1
#
_cell.length_a   1.000
_cell.length_b   1.000
_cell.length_c   1.000
_cell.angle_alpha   90.00
_cell.angle_beta   90.00
_cell.angle_gamma   90.00
#
_symmetry.space_group_name_H-M   'P 1'
#
loop_
_entity.id
_entity.type
_entity.pdbx_description
1 polymer ?
#
loop_
_entity_poly.entity_id
_entity_poly.type
_entity_poly.pdbx_seq_one_letter_code
_entity_poly.pdbx_strand_id
1 'polypeptide(L)'
;MTLKEVLKKLESFGTEQNRKIYLRHGAGPKLYGVSFANLKKLTKEIKIDHELALQLWNTRNTDAQTLALMIAAPEKMTKATAQKWIQDISYYGLGNLLGTLLAQTDFAKEIMYTWMASKQEFVKHCGYDICSTILKNNPERLSNAEAQKILRTIEKEIHSSPNRARNGMNWCLIAIGGYKLEKEAIAVARRIGKVEVDHGETNCVTPDAESYIKKVKAHRPPLKPPPAAHRQGGASRAGQARRGKQKKK
;
A
#
# COMPACT_ATOMS: atom_id res chain seq x y z
N MET A 1 -12.00 12.88 16.49
CA MET A 1 -12.16 14.17 15.79
C MET A 1 -13.27 14.02 14.77
N THR A 2 -14.08 15.05 14.54
CA THR A 2 -15.15 15.04 13.53
C THR A 2 -14.62 15.34 12.14
N LEU A 3 -15.37 14.96 11.09
CA LEU A 3 -15.04 15.29 9.70
C LEU A 3 -14.79 16.80 9.51
N LYS A 4 -15.67 17.64 10.06
CA LYS A 4 -15.59 19.11 9.92
C LYS A 4 -14.30 19.67 10.53
N GLU A 5 -13.92 19.19 11.72
CA GLU A 5 -12.68 19.60 12.37
C GLU A 5 -11.44 19.20 11.56
N VAL A 6 -11.43 17.98 11.03
CA VAL A 6 -10.32 17.47 10.22
C VAL A 6 -10.19 18.26 8.92
N LEU A 7 -11.29 18.53 8.22
CA LEU A 7 -11.25 19.32 6.99
C LEU A 7 -10.73 20.73 7.24
N LYS A 8 -11.13 21.38 8.33
CA LYS A 8 -10.61 22.70 8.73
C LYS A 8 -9.10 22.66 9.01
N LYS A 9 -8.61 21.61 9.68
CA LYS A 9 -7.16 21.45 9.90
C LYS A 9 -6.40 21.21 8.61
N LEU A 10 -6.92 20.34 7.73
CA LEU A 10 -6.32 20.08 6.42
C LEU A 10 -6.20 21.36 5.60
N GLU A 11 -7.27 22.15 5.54
CA GLU A 11 -7.26 23.45 4.88
C GLU A 11 -6.21 24.40 5.49
N SER A 12 -6.13 24.51 6.82
CA SER A 12 -5.12 25.36 7.47
C SER A 12 -3.67 24.90 7.28
N PHE A 13 -3.46 23.63 6.93
CA PHE A 13 -2.12 23.08 6.64
C PHE A 13 -1.78 23.11 5.15
N GLY A 14 -2.74 23.47 4.30
CA GLY A 14 -2.57 23.57 2.86
C GLY A 14 -1.66 24.73 2.45
N THR A 15 -0.96 24.57 1.34
CA THR A 15 -0.14 25.63 0.74
C THR A 15 -0.27 25.63 -0.76
N GLU A 16 -0.22 26.81 -1.38
CA GLU A 16 -0.30 26.96 -2.83
C GLU A 16 0.85 26.25 -3.56
N GLN A 17 2.05 26.27 -2.97
CA GLN A 17 3.22 25.60 -3.52
C GLN A 17 2.98 24.08 -3.64
N ASN A 18 2.54 23.44 -2.56
CA ASN A 18 2.25 22.01 -2.58
C ASN A 18 1.07 21.69 -3.51
N ARG A 19 0.05 22.55 -3.56
CA ARG A 19 -1.07 22.40 -4.48
C ARG A 19 -0.57 22.31 -5.93
N LYS A 20 0.27 23.25 -6.36
CA LYS A 20 0.89 23.24 -7.70
C LYS A 20 1.70 21.98 -7.97
N ILE A 21 2.48 21.53 -6.98
CA ILE A 21 3.27 20.29 -7.10
C ILE A 21 2.34 19.11 -7.31
N TYR A 22 1.35 18.89 -6.44
CA TYR A 22 0.44 17.76 -6.53
C TYR A 22 -0.38 17.76 -7.83
N LEU A 23 -0.79 18.94 -8.33
CA LEU A 23 -1.44 19.06 -9.64
C LEU A 23 -0.54 18.58 -10.78
N ARG A 24 0.75 18.94 -10.81
CA ARG A 24 1.72 18.43 -11.80
C ARG A 24 1.92 16.92 -11.72
N HIS A 25 1.71 16.33 -10.55
CA HIS A 25 1.71 14.88 -10.33
C HIS A 25 0.37 14.21 -10.69
N GLY A 26 -0.65 14.96 -11.13
CA GLY A 26 -1.95 14.43 -11.55
C GLY A 26 -3.02 14.37 -10.45
N ALA A 27 -2.83 15.05 -9.31
CA ALA A 27 -3.91 15.22 -8.34
C ALA A 27 -5.09 15.99 -8.95
N GLY A 28 -6.31 15.70 -8.48
CA GLY A 28 -7.51 16.44 -8.89
C GLY A 28 -7.51 17.88 -8.35
N PRO A 29 -8.32 18.79 -8.91
CA PRO A 29 -8.31 20.21 -8.55
C PRO A 29 -8.84 20.50 -7.13
N LYS A 30 -9.57 19.55 -6.53
CA LYS A 30 -10.09 19.65 -5.17
C LYS A 30 -9.01 19.20 -4.17
N LEU A 31 -8.11 20.09 -3.80
CA LEU A 31 -7.05 19.84 -2.82
C LEU A 31 -6.59 21.14 -2.15
N TYR A 32 -6.12 21.04 -0.92
CA TYR A 32 -5.53 22.13 -0.14
C TYR A 32 -4.01 22.20 -0.29
N GLY A 33 -3.33 21.08 -0.62
CA GLY A 33 -1.88 21.02 -0.74
C GLY A 33 -1.19 20.78 0.60
N VAL A 34 -1.63 19.75 1.34
CA VAL A 34 -1.10 19.44 2.67
C VAL A 34 0.16 18.59 2.56
N SER A 35 1.20 18.96 3.31
CA SER A 35 2.44 18.16 3.33
C SER A 35 2.23 16.82 4.05
N PHE A 36 2.95 15.77 3.62
CA PHE A 36 2.94 14.49 4.32
C PHE A 36 3.40 14.58 5.78
N ALA A 37 4.23 15.57 6.13
CA ALA A 37 4.61 15.83 7.51
C ALA A 37 3.40 16.25 8.37
N ASN A 38 2.55 17.14 7.85
CA ASN A 38 1.34 17.58 8.53
C ASN A 38 0.26 16.48 8.53
N LEU A 39 0.11 15.72 7.44
CA LEU A 39 -0.76 14.53 7.42
C LEU A 39 -0.35 13.54 8.51
N LYS A 40 0.95 13.25 8.66
CA LYS A 40 1.48 12.38 9.73
C LYS A 40 1.23 12.92 11.14
N LYS A 41 1.13 14.24 11.34
CA LYS A 41 0.72 14.81 12.63
C LYS A 41 -0.74 14.47 12.91
N LEU A 42 -1.62 14.70 11.93
CA LEU A 42 -3.05 14.37 12.04
C LEU A 42 -3.27 12.87 12.30
N THR A 43 -2.53 11.98 11.64
CA THR A 43 -2.67 10.53 11.93
C THR A 43 -2.30 10.17 13.36
N LYS A 44 -1.39 10.90 14.01
CA LYS A 44 -1.03 10.64 15.42
C LYS A 44 -2.14 11.11 16.37
N GLU A 45 -2.79 12.23 16.05
CA GLU A 45 -3.91 12.77 16.81
C GLU A 45 -5.17 11.89 16.65
N ILE A 46 -5.49 11.51 15.42
CA ILE A 46 -6.70 10.74 15.07
C ILE A 46 -6.53 9.25 15.39
N LYS A 47 -5.34 8.70 15.16
CA LYS A 47 -5.05 7.26 15.12
C LYS A 47 -5.84 6.56 14.00
N ILE A 48 -6.10 5.26 14.14
CA ILE A 48 -6.94 4.51 13.22
C ILE A 48 -8.41 4.83 13.52
N ASP A 49 -9.13 5.31 12.51
CA ASP A 49 -10.56 5.62 12.57
C ASP A 49 -11.18 5.34 11.19
N HIS A 50 -11.76 4.15 11.05
CA HIS A 50 -12.29 3.68 9.77
C HIS A 50 -13.55 4.45 9.33
N GLU A 51 -14.44 4.80 10.26
CA GLU A 51 -15.66 5.56 9.92
C GLU A 51 -15.33 6.96 9.42
N LEU A 52 -14.35 7.61 10.07
CA LEU A 52 -13.83 8.88 9.61
C LEU A 52 -13.10 8.75 8.26
N ALA A 53 -12.36 7.65 8.03
CA ALA A 53 -11.72 7.40 6.74
C ALA A 53 -12.74 7.32 5.59
N LEU A 54 -13.86 6.59 5.79
CA LEU A 54 -14.93 6.50 4.80
C LEU A 54 -15.53 7.88 4.50
N GLN A 55 -15.79 8.68 5.54
CA GLN A 55 -16.30 10.05 5.39
C GLN A 55 -15.31 10.95 4.63
N LEU A 56 -14.03 10.93 5.00
CA LEU A 56 -12.97 11.70 4.34
C LEU A 56 -12.82 11.31 2.87
N TRP A 57 -12.90 10.01 2.55
CA TRP A 57 -12.83 9.53 1.18
C TRP A 57 -13.93 10.12 0.30
N ASN A 58 -15.16 10.13 0.81
CA ASN A 58 -16.33 10.63 0.09
C ASN A 58 -16.27 12.15 -0.17
N THR A 59 -15.39 12.91 0.48
CA THR A 59 -15.23 14.34 0.22
C THR A 59 -14.65 14.64 -1.16
N ARG A 60 -14.00 13.65 -1.80
CA ARG A 60 -13.28 13.81 -3.09
C ARG A 60 -12.16 14.86 -3.05
N ASN A 61 -11.76 15.32 -1.86
CA ASN A 61 -10.59 16.17 -1.71
C ASN A 61 -9.34 15.29 -1.60
N THR A 62 -8.31 15.55 -2.41
CA THR A 62 -7.12 14.68 -2.48
C THR A 62 -6.38 14.57 -1.14
N ASP A 63 -6.25 15.66 -0.37
CA ASP A 63 -5.60 15.61 0.94
C ASP A 63 -6.44 14.83 1.97
N ALA A 64 -7.76 14.98 1.91
CA ALA A 64 -8.68 14.21 2.75
C ALA A 64 -8.67 12.72 2.40
N GLN A 65 -8.68 12.36 1.11
CA GLN A 65 -8.53 10.98 0.64
C GLN A 65 -7.18 10.39 1.02
N THR A 66 -6.11 11.18 0.95
CA THR A 66 -4.78 10.77 1.41
C THR A 66 -4.81 10.45 2.89
N LEU A 67 -5.39 11.33 3.72
CA LEU A 67 -5.54 11.07 5.16
C LEU A 67 -6.41 9.84 5.43
N ALA A 68 -7.52 9.67 4.69
CA ALA A 68 -8.39 8.50 4.79
C ALA A 68 -7.61 7.18 4.64
N LEU A 69 -6.76 7.07 3.62
CA LEU A 69 -5.92 5.89 3.39
C LEU A 69 -4.92 5.64 4.53
N MET A 70 -4.50 6.69 5.24
CA MET A 70 -3.55 6.59 6.35
C MET A 70 -4.20 6.23 7.70
N ILE A 71 -5.50 6.46 7.87
CA ILE A 71 -6.24 6.18 9.12
C ILE A 71 -7.26 5.05 8.99
N ALA A 72 -7.50 4.54 7.79
CA ALA A 72 -8.38 3.41 7.58
C ALA A 72 -7.85 2.14 8.25
N ALA A 73 -8.74 1.42 8.95
CA ALA A 73 -8.45 0.12 9.51
C ALA A 73 -8.41 -0.96 8.41
N PRO A 74 -7.26 -1.63 8.15
CA PRO A 74 -7.16 -2.65 7.11
C PRO A 74 -8.13 -3.83 7.34
N GLU A 75 -8.30 -4.26 8.58
CA GLU A 75 -9.17 -5.39 8.97
C GLU A 75 -10.66 -5.12 8.75
N LYS A 76 -11.05 -3.84 8.60
CA LYS A 76 -12.42 -3.45 8.26
C LYS A 76 -12.62 -3.19 6.77
N MET A 77 -11.56 -3.19 5.96
CA MET A 77 -11.69 -3.03 4.52
C MET A 77 -12.43 -4.21 3.91
N THR A 78 -13.30 -3.92 2.94
CA THR A 78 -13.98 -4.95 2.15
C THR A 78 -13.55 -4.87 0.69
N LYS A 79 -13.68 -5.96 -0.07
CA LYS A 79 -13.44 -5.96 -1.52
C LYS A 79 -14.30 -4.93 -2.24
N ALA A 80 -15.55 -4.75 -1.81
CA ALA A 80 -16.45 -3.73 -2.36
C ALA A 80 -15.94 -2.31 -2.13
N THR A 81 -15.47 -2.00 -0.92
CA THR A 81 -14.86 -0.70 -0.60
C THR A 81 -13.59 -0.48 -1.40
N ALA A 82 -12.71 -1.47 -1.47
CA ALA A 82 -11.49 -1.42 -2.27
C ALA A 82 -11.79 -1.18 -3.76
N GLN A 83 -12.80 -1.86 -4.31
CA GLN A 83 -13.22 -1.70 -5.70
C GLN A 83 -13.78 -0.30 -5.97
N LYS A 84 -14.59 0.24 -5.04
CA LYS A 84 -15.09 1.62 -5.14
C LYS A 84 -13.93 2.62 -5.09
N TRP A 85 -13.00 2.44 -4.15
CA TRP A 85 -11.87 3.36 -3.96
C TRP A 85 -10.91 3.33 -5.16
N ILE A 86 -10.65 2.18 -5.78
CA ILE A 86 -9.77 2.16 -6.96
C ILE A 86 -10.41 2.82 -8.18
N GLN A 87 -11.74 2.72 -8.35
CA GLN A 87 -12.47 3.41 -9.42
C GLN A 87 -12.48 4.93 -9.24
N ASP A 88 -12.40 5.37 -7.99
CA ASP A 88 -12.37 6.77 -7.62
C ASP A 88 -11.01 7.45 -7.85
N ILE A 89 -9.94 6.68 -8.06
CA ILE A 89 -8.57 7.16 -8.16
C ILE A 89 -8.27 7.68 -9.58
N SER A 90 -7.93 8.95 -9.66
CA SER A 90 -7.35 9.59 -10.86
C SER A 90 -5.89 9.99 -10.69
N TYR A 91 -5.32 9.77 -9.50
CA TYR A 91 -3.98 10.21 -9.10
C TYR A 91 -3.19 9.02 -8.55
N TYR A 92 -2.04 8.72 -9.16
CA TYR A 92 -1.24 7.54 -8.79
C TYR A 92 -0.87 7.51 -7.31
N GLY A 93 -0.62 8.66 -6.66
CA GLY A 93 -0.27 8.71 -5.24
C GLY A 93 -1.34 8.11 -4.31
N LEU A 94 -2.62 8.27 -4.65
CA LEU A 94 -3.71 7.59 -3.93
C LEU A 94 -3.71 6.08 -4.21
N GLY A 95 -3.40 5.67 -5.44
CA GLY A 95 -3.22 4.26 -5.81
C GLY A 95 -2.13 3.57 -4.99
N ASN A 96 -0.98 4.21 -4.82
CA ASN A 96 0.13 3.67 -4.03
C ASN A 96 -0.26 3.47 -2.55
N LEU A 97 -0.94 4.46 -1.98
CA LEU A 97 -1.41 4.42 -0.60
C LEU A 97 -2.51 3.38 -0.40
N LEU A 98 -3.43 3.25 -1.38
CA LEU A 98 -4.43 2.19 -1.39
C LEU A 98 -3.78 0.81 -1.46
N GLY A 99 -2.78 0.63 -2.33
CA GLY A 99 -2.03 -0.61 -2.40
C GLY A 99 -1.34 -0.95 -1.07
N THR A 100 -0.79 0.06 -0.39
CA THR A 100 -0.16 -0.10 0.94
C THR A 100 -1.16 -0.52 2.02
N LEU A 101 -2.35 0.08 2.02
CA LEU A 101 -3.45 -0.27 2.92
C LEU A 101 -3.94 -1.70 2.63
N LEU A 102 -4.22 -2.01 1.36
CA LEU A 102 -4.76 -3.32 0.96
C LEU A 102 -3.78 -4.46 1.15
N ALA A 103 -2.47 -4.22 1.05
CA ALA A 103 -1.44 -5.21 1.37
C ALA A 103 -1.52 -5.75 2.81
N GLN A 104 -2.21 -5.04 3.71
CA GLN A 104 -2.39 -5.45 5.11
C GLN A 104 -3.70 -6.23 5.35
N THR A 105 -4.56 -6.39 4.34
CA THR A 105 -5.84 -7.11 4.49
C THR A 105 -5.67 -8.61 4.27
N ASP A 106 -6.60 -9.42 4.76
CA ASP A 106 -6.58 -10.87 4.56
C ASP A 106 -6.74 -11.27 3.09
N PHE A 107 -7.52 -10.48 2.33
CA PHE A 107 -7.78 -10.71 0.90
C PHE A 107 -6.73 -10.08 -0.03
N ALA A 108 -5.61 -9.54 0.48
CA ALA A 108 -4.64 -8.81 -0.33
C ALA A 108 -4.10 -9.62 -1.53
N LYS A 109 -3.80 -10.92 -1.36
CA LYS A 109 -3.27 -11.75 -2.46
C LYS A 109 -4.28 -11.91 -3.60
N GLU A 110 -5.55 -12.12 -3.26
CA GLU A 110 -6.61 -12.31 -4.24
C GLU A 110 -6.81 -11.04 -5.07
N ILE A 111 -6.92 -9.88 -4.41
CA ILE A 111 -7.09 -8.61 -5.10
C ILE A 111 -5.82 -8.20 -5.87
N MET A 112 -4.63 -8.48 -5.34
CA MET A 112 -3.34 -8.28 -6.02
C MET A 112 -3.32 -8.98 -7.37
N TYR A 113 -3.61 -10.29 -7.43
CA TYR A 113 -3.60 -11.03 -8.69
C TYR A 113 -4.68 -10.55 -9.66
N THR A 114 -5.87 -10.27 -9.13
CA THR A 114 -6.99 -9.77 -9.93
C THR A 114 -6.63 -8.43 -10.58
N TRP A 115 -6.05 -7.53 -9.79
CA TRP A 115 -5.70 -6.19 -10.25
C TRP A 115 -4.48 -6.19 -11.18
N MET A 116 -3.45 -6.99 -10.92
CA MET A 116 -2.33 -7.19 -11.85
C MET A 116 -2.77 -7.64 -13.25
N ALA A 117 -3.84 -8.44 -13.34
CA ALA A 117 -4.40 -8.89 -14.60
C ALA A 117 -5.31 -7.85 -15.30
N SER A 118 -5.61 -6.74 -14.65
CA SER A 118 -6.51 -5.71 -15.20
C SER A 118 -5.90 -5.01 -16.41
N LYS A 119 -6.75 -4.66 -17.38
CA LYS A 119 -6.37 -3.79 -18.50
C LYS A 119 -6.40 -2.30 -18.12
N GLN A 120 -7.03 -1.94 -17.00
CA GLN A 120 -7.10 -0.57 -16.53
C GLN A 120 -5.78 -0.18 -15.84
N GLU A 121 -5.17 0.90 -16.30
CA GLU A 121 -3.81 1.31 -15.90
C GLU A 121 -3.62 1.42 -14.39
N PHE A 122 -4.46 2.22 -13.70
CA PHE A 122 -4.32 2.44 -12.25
C PHE A 122 -4.65 1.20 -11.42
N VAL A 123 -5.61 0.39 -11.87
CA VAL A 123 -5.93 -0.89 -11.21
C VAL A 123 -4.71 -1.82 -11.30
N LYS A 124 -4.14 -1.98 -12.50
CA LYS A 124 -2.92 -2.78 -12.73
C LYS A 124 -1.75 -2.27 -11.90
N HIS A 125 -1.50 -0.96 -11.90
CA HIS A 125 -0.49 -0.33 -11.07
C HIS A 125 -0.64 -0.69 -9.59
N CYS A 126 -1.85 -0.51 -9.05
CA CYS A 126 -2.13 -0.78 -7.65
C CYS A 126 -1.95 -2.27 -7.30
N GLY A 127 -2.28 -3.18 -8.22
CA GLY A 127 -1.98 -4.61 -8.06
C GLY A 127 -0.48 -4.88 -7.83
N TYR A 128 0.40 -4.24 -8.61
CA TYR A 128 1.84 -4.33 -8.42
C TYR A 128 2.34 -3.61 -7.15
N ASP A 129 1.70 -2.52 -6.73
CA ASP A 129 2.00 -1.86 -5.44
C ASP A 129 1.68 -2.75 -4.24
N ILE A 130 0.56 -3.48 -4.29
CA ILE A 130 0.18 -4.45 -3.25
C ILE A 130 1.27 -5.52 -3.14
N CYS A 131 1.72 -6.07 -4.27
CA CYS A 131 2.79 -7.06 -4.29
C CYS A 131 4.10 -6.52 -3.72
N SER A 132 4.52 -5.33 -4.15
CA SER A 132 5.72 -4.66 -3.66
C SER A 132 5.67 -4.44 -2.14
N THR A 133 4.49 -4.07 -1.62
CA THR A 133 4.27 -3.87 -0.19
C THR A 133 4.29 -5.19 0.58
N ILE A 134 3.68 -6.25 0.04
CA ILE A 134 3.75 -7.60 0.63
C ILE A 134 5.21 -8.06 0.72
N LEU A 135 5.98 -7.95 -0.36
CA LEU A 135 7.39 -8.33 -0.40
C LEU A 135 8.24 -7.58 0.62
N LYS A 136 7.98 -6.28 0.79
CA LYS A 136 8.69 -5.44 1.75
C LYS A 136 8.36 -5.77 3.20
N ASN A 137 7.09 -6.01 3.52
CA ASN A 137 6.63 -6.14 4.90
C ASN A 137 6.60 -7.59 5.40
N ASN A 138 6.25 -8.53 4.53
CA ASN A 138 6.14 -9.95 4.85
C ASN A 138 6.40 -10.80 3.57
N PRO A 139 7.66 -10.93 3.13
CA PRO A 139 8.00 -11.63 1.89
C PRO A 139 7.60 -13.11 1.88
N GLU A 140 7.37 -13.72 3.04
CA GLU A 140 6.94 -15.13 3.14
C GLU A 140 5.47 -15.33 2.77
N ARG A 141 4.65 -14.26 2.74
CA ARG A 141 3.28 -14.31 2.22
C ARG A 141 3.23 -14.62 0.72
N LEU A 142 4.35 -14.41 0.01
CA LEU A 142 4.51 -14.74 -1.40
C LEU A 142 5.58 -15.83 -1.57
N SER A 143 5.22 -16.99 -2.10
CA SER A 143 6.17 -18.07 -2.33
C SER A 143 7.19 -17.71 -3.42
N ASN A 144 8.34 -18.41 -3.43
CA ASN A 144 9.34 -18.25 -4.50
C ASN A 144 8.73 -18.53 -5.89
N ALA A 145 7.88 -19.55 -6.01
CA ALA A 145 7.23 -19.90 -7.27
C ALA A 145 6.28 -18.79 -7.76
N GLU A 146 5.52 -18.17 -6.86
CA GLU A 146 4.67 -17.02 -7.18
C GLU A 146 5.50 -15.81 -7.62
N ALA A 147 6.56 -15.48 -6.88
CA ALA A 147 7.45 -14.38 -7.24
C ALA A 147 8.14 -14.61 -8.61
N GLN A 148 8.58 -15.84 -8.91
CA GLN A 148 9.12 -16.20 -10.22
C GLN A 148 8.08 -16.04 -11.35
N LYS A 149 6.81 -16.41 -11.10
CA LYS A 149 5.73 -16.21 -12.07
C LYS A 149 5.52 -14.72 -12.34
N ILE A 150 5.52 -13.89 -11.30
CA ILE A 150 5.38 -12.44 -11.44
C ILE A 150 6.57 -11.85 -12.20
N LEU A 151 7.81 -12.28 -11.95
CA LEU A 151 8.99 -11.87 -12.73
C LEU A 151 8.82 -12.19 -14.22
N ARG A 152 8.37 -13.40 -14.57
CA ARG A 152 8.13 -13.77 -15.97
C ARG A 152 7.06 -12.89 -16.64
N THR A 153 5.99 -12.57 -15.92
CA THR A 153 4.97 -11.64 -16.42
C THR A 153 5.55 -10.25 -16.63
N ILE A 154 6.33 -9.74 -15.67
CA ILE A 154 6.96 -8.43 -15.77
C ILE A 154 7.90 -8.38 -16.99
N GLU A 155 8.78 -9.36 -17.13
CA GLU A 155 9.72 -9.48 -18.25
C GLU A 155 8.99 -9.42 -19.61
N LYS A 156 7.87 -10.12 -19.72
CA LYS A 156 7.10 -10.21 -20.96
C LYS A 156 6.33 -8.93 -21.29
N GLU A 157 5.75 -8.26 -20.28
CA GLU A 157 4.70 -7.27 -20.50
C GLU A 157 5.08 -5.82 -20.18
N ILE A 158 6.20 -5.57 -19.49
CA ILE A 158 6.51 -4.24 -18.93
C ILE A 158 6.54 -3.13 -19.99
N HIS A 159 7.20 -3.37 -21.12
CA HIS A 159 7.33 -2.35 -22.18
C HIS A 159 6.01 -2.07 -22.90
N SER A 160 5.17 -3.10 -23.06
CA SER A 160 3.83 -2.98 -23.66
C SER A 160 2.74 -2.53 -22.68
N SER A 161 3.03 -2.45 -21.39
CA SER A 161 2.04 -2.07 -20.38
C SER A 161 1.80 -0.56 -20.37
N PRO A 162 0.60 -0.11 -19.94
CA PRO A 162 0.30 1.31 -19.77
C PRO A 162 1.35 2.02 -18.89
N ASN A 163 1.56 3.31 -19.13
CA ASN A 163 2.60 4.14 -18.52
C ASN A 163 2.74 3.96 -17.00
N ARG A 164 1.66 4.18 -16.24
CA ARG A 164 1.73 4.01 -14.78
C ARG A 164 1.83 2.55 -14.40
N ALA A 165 1.11 1.64 -15.05
CA ALA A 165 1.22 0.20 -14.78
C ALA A 165 2.68 -0.30 -14.92
N ARG A 166 3.40 0.14 -15.96
CA ARG A 166 4.83 -0.12 -16.18
C ARG A 166 5.70 0.34 -15.01
N ASN A 167 5.41 1.51 -14.43
CA ASN A 167 6.10 1.98 -13.23
C ASN A 167 5.90 1.02 -12.05
N GLY A 168 4.67 0.58 -11.81
CA GLY A 168 4.34 -0.39 -10.75
C GLY A 168 5.06 -1.73 -10.97
N MET A 169 5.12 -2.19 -12.22
CA MET A 169 5.88 -3.39 -12.60
C MET A 169 7.37 -3.26 -12.31
N ASN A 170 7.98 -2.10 -12.63
CA ASN A 170 9.39 -1.85 -12.35
C ASN A 170 9.68 -1.84 -10.84
N TRP A 171 8.82 -1.20 -10.05
CA TRP A 171 8.93 -1.22 -8.58
C TRP A 171 8.72 -2.62 -8.00
N CYS A 172 7.82 -3.42 -8.56
CA CYS A 172 7.62 -4.80 -8.16
C CYS A 172 8.82 -5.68 -8.50
N LEU A 173 9.46 -5.49 -9.66
CA LEU A 173 10.73 -6.15 -10.00
C LEU A 173 11.83 -5.82 -8.98
N ILE A 174 11.96 -4.54 -8.63
CA ILE A 174 12.90 -4.06 -7.61
C ILE A 174 12.58 -4.69 -6.24
N ALA A 175 11.30 -4.72 -5.86
CA ALA A 175 10.86 -5.29 -4.59
C ALA A 175 11.09 -6.81 -4.55
N ILE A 176 10.89 -7.53 -5.66
CA ILE A 176 11.28 -8.93 -5.74
C ILE A 176 12.78 -8.99 -5.48
N GLY A 177 13.65 -8.46 -6.33
CA GLY A 177 15.10 -8.61 -6.15
C GLY A 177 15.65 -8.12 -4.80
N GLY A 178 15.06 -7.09 -4.22
CA GLY A 178 15.45 -6.55 -2.92
C GLY A 178 15.06 -7.41 -1.71
N TYR A 179 14.00 -8.22 -1.83
CA TYR A 179 13.45 -9.02 -0.73
C TYR A 179 13.44 -10.54 -0.98
N LYS A 180 13.47 -11.00 -2.24
CA LYS A 180 13.38 -12.40 -2.68
C LYS A 180 14.00 -12.61 -4.08
N LEU A 181 14.62 -13.75 -4.37
CA LEU A 181 15.08 -14.08 -5.75
C LEU A 181 16.02 -13.02 -6.38
N GLU A 182 17.00 -12.54 -5.61
CA GLU A 182 17.89 -11.44 -6.02
C GLU A 182 18.57 -11.70 -7.38
N LYS A 183 19.17 -12.89 -7.55
CA LYS A 183 19.94 -13.24 -8.75
C LYS A 183 19.02 -13.27 -9.97
N GLU A 184 17.85 -13.89 -9.84
CA GLU A 184 16.86 -14.00 -10.89
C GLU A 184 16.28 -12.65 -11.28
N ALA A 185 15.93 -11.80 -10.30
CA ALA A 185 15.42 -10.46 -10.55
C ALA A 185 16.46 -9.57 -11.24
N ILE A 186 17.74 -9.65 -10.87
CA ILE A 186 18.82 -8.94 -11.58
C ILE A 186 18.94 -9.43 -13.03
N ALA A 187 18.88 -10.74 -13.26
CA ALA A 187 18.93 -11.29 -14.62
C ALA A 187 17.74 -10.81 -15.46
N VAL A 188 16.54 -10.77 -14.88
CA VAL A 188 15.33 -10.22 -15.52
C VAL A 188 15.49 -8.72 -15.80
N ALA A 189 15.97 -7.94 -14.83
CA ALA A 189 16.21 -6.51 -15.00
C ALA A 189 17.15 -6.20 -16.18
N ARG A 190 18.23 -6.98 -16.33
CA ARG A 190 19.15 -6.85 -17.47
C ARG A 190 18.50 -7.12 -18.81
N ARG A 191 17.62 -8.13 -18.89
CA ARG A 191 16.89 -8.46 -20.13
C ARG A 191 15.82 -7.43 -20.47
N ILE A 192 15.15 -6.87 -19.46
CA ILE A 192 14.19 -5.77 -19.64
C ILE A 192 14.90 -4.50 -20.11
N GLY A 193 16.06 -4.17 -19.52
CA GLY A 193 16.77 -2.93 -19.81
C GLY A 193 16.06 -1.69 -19.28
N LYS A 194 16.26 -0.55 -19.95
CA LYS A 194 15.74 0.75 -19.52
C LYS A 194 14.21 0.77 -19.56
N VAL A 195 13.57 1.13 -18.45
CA VAL A 195 12.13 1.32 -18.36
C VAL A 195 11.80 2.82 -18.37
N GLU A 196 11.04 3.26 -19.37
CA GLU A 196 10.63 4.67 -19.50
C GLU A 196 9.21 4.87 -18.98
N VAL A 197 9.02 5.85 -18.11
CA VAL A 197 7.72 6.25 -17.57
C VAL A 197 7.61 7.76 -17.73
N ASP A 198 6.52 8.21 -18.32
CA ASP A 198 6.13 9.60 -18.31
C ASP A 198 5.64 9.97 -16.90
N HIS A 199 6.42 10.82 -16.22
CA HIS A 199 6.09 11.31 -14.89
C HIS A 199 5.33 12.65 -14.91
N GLY A 200 4.90 13.13 -16.08
CA GLY A 200 4.33 14.45 -16.27
C GLY A 200 5.36 15.56 -16.09
N GLU A 201 4.89 16.77 -15.75
CA GLU A 201 5.73 17.95 -15.52
C GLU A 201 6.48 17.89 -14.17
N THR A 202 7.28 16.85 -14.00
CA THR A 202 8.00 16.57 -12.75
C THR A 202 9.44 16.18 -13.03
N ASN A 203 10.31 16.35 -12.04
CA ASN A 203 11.70 15.88 -12.11
C ASN A 203 11.84 14.41 -11.66
N CYS A 204 10.74 13.64 -11.65
CA CYS A 204 10.77 12.24 -11.24
C CYS A 204 11.46 11.38 -12.31
N VAL A 205 12.27 10.43 -11.85
CA VAL A 205 13.04 9.53 -12.71
C VAL A 205 12.64 8.10 -12.39
N THR A 206 12.44 7.29 -13.43
CA THR A 206 12.25 5.85 -13.28
C THR A 206 13.58 5.21 -12.86
N PRO A 207 13.64 4.51 -11.73
CA PRO A 207 14.88 3.88 -11.28
C PRO A 207 15.28 2.74 -12.22
N ASP A 208 16.57 2.64 -12.51
CA ASP A 208 17.15 1.43 -13.08
C ASP A 208 17.03 0.28 -12.07
N ALA A 209 16.39 -0.82 -12.50
CA ALA A 209 16.00 -1.89 -11.59
C ALA A 209 17.21 -2.59 -10.95
N GLU A 210 18.26 -2.91 -11.72
CA GLU A 210 19.43 -3.61 -11.18
C GLU A 210 20.15 -2.78 -10.12
N SER A 211 20.48 -1.53 -10.44
CA SER A 211 21.18 -0.64 -9.50
C SER A 211 20.33 -0.37 -8.25
N TYR A 212 19.01 -0.28 -8.40
CA TYR A 212 18.12 -0.04 -7.27
C TYR A 212 17.96 -1.28 -6.39
N ILE A 213 17.90 -2.50 -6.95
CA ILE A 213 17.92 -3.76 -6.18
C ILE A 213 19.16 -3.79 -5.28
N LYS A 214 20.34 -3.48 -5.82
CA LYS A 214 21.60 -3.42 -5.04
C LYS A 214 21.52 -2.37 -3.92
N LYS A 215 20.95 -1.20 -4.19
CA LYS A 215 20.73 -0.14 -3.17
C LYS A 215 19.79 -0.59 -2.06
N VAL A 216 18.67 -1.23 -2.39
CA VAL A 216 17.72 -1.76 -1.40
C VAL A 216 18.40 -2.79 -0.50
N LYS A 217 19.19 -3.70 -1.07
CA LYS A 217 19.94 -4.69 -0.29
C LYS A 217 20.94 -4.07 0.68
N ALA A 218 21.63 -3.01 0.27
CA ALA A 218 22.61 -2.32 1.11
C ALA A 218 21.98 -1.54 2.27
N HIS A 219 20.73 -1.06 2.13
CA HIS A 219 20.11 -0.13 3.08
C HIS A 219 18.85 -0.66 3.76
N ARG A 220 18.40 -1.88 3.46
CA ARG A 220 17.16 -2.41 4.05
C ARG A 220 17.33 -2.63 5.56
N PRO A 221 16.44 -2.09 6.40
CA PRO A 221 16.41 -2.46 7.81
C PRO A 221 15.99 -3.94 7.94
N PRO A 222 16.37 -4.62 9.03
CA PRO A 222 15.88 -5.97 9.31
C PRO A 222 14.35 -5.98 9.33
N LEU A 223 13.77 -7.06 8.80
CA LEU A 223 12.31 -7.25 8.82
C LEU A 223 11.82 -7.24 10.26
N LYS A 224 10.74 -6.49 10.53
CA LYS A 224 10.09 -6.56 11.83
C LYS A 224 9.42 -7.94 11.97
N PRO A 225 9.51 -8.60 13.14
CA PRO A 225 8.77 -9.82 13.37
C PRO A 225 7.27 -9.55 13.17
N PRO A 226 6.49 -10.55 12.68
CA PRO A 226 5.06 -10.38 12.50
C PRO A 226 4.41 -9.95 13.82
N PRO A 227 3.37 -9.10 13.79
CA PRO A 227 2.61 -8.78 14.99
C PRO A 227 2.17 -10.09 15.64
N ALA A 228 2.36 -10.23 16.96
CA ALA A 228 1.84 -11.37 17.68
C ALA A 228 0.35 -11.50 17.35
N ALA A 229 -0.06 -12.66 16.82
CA ALA A 229 -1.46 -12.93 16.55
C ALA A 229 -2.27 -12.52 17.78
N HIS A 230 -3.26 -11.65 17.61
CA HIS A 230 -4.22 -11.37 18.66
C HIS A 230 -4.87 -12.70 19.02
N ARG A 231 -4.35 -13.35 20.07
CA ARG A 231 -5.01 -14.46 20.72
C ARG A 231 -6.31 -13.87 21.24
N GLN A 232 -7.40 -14.08 20.51
CA GLN A 232 -8.73 -13.91 21.08
C GLN A 232 -8.73 -14.77 22.34
N GLY A 233 -8.85 -14.11 23.50
CA GLY A 233 -8.95 -14.76 24.78
C GLY A 233 -10.24 -15.57 24.83
N GLY A 234 -10.18 -16.82 24.39
CA GLY A 234 -11.19 -17.83 24.68
C GLY A 234 -11.09 -18.20 26.15
N ALA A 235 -11.75 -17.43 27.01
CA ALA A 235 -12.00 -17.84 28.38
C ALA A 235 -13.01 -19.02 28.35
N SER A 236 -12.51 -20.24 28.22
CA SER A 236 -13.28 -21.44 28.54
C SER A 236 -13.44 -21.51 30.06
N ARG A 237 -14.62 -21.11 30.56
CA ARG A 237 -15.08 -21.45 31.90
C ARG A 237 -15.48 -22.93 31.90
N ALA A 238 -14.54 -23.80 32.26
CA ALA A 238 -14.83 -25.19 32.59
C ALA A 238 -14.75 -25.39 34.11
N GLY A 239 -15.91 -25.75 34.69
CA GLY A 239 -16.02 -26.68 35.82
C GLY A 239 -15.57 -26.21 37.20
N GLN A 240 -16.49 -25.62 37.97
CA GLN A 240 -16.45 -25.71 39.44
C GLN A 240 -16.68 -27.17 39.86
N ALA A 241 -15.61 -27.92 40.13
CA ALA A 241 -15.68 -29.15 40.89
C ALA A 241 -15.55 -28.83 42.39
N ARG A 242 -16.66 -28.93 43.12
CA ARG A 242 -16.71 -28.93 44.58
C ARG A 242 -15.87 -30.11 45.10
N ARG A 243 -14.74 -29.82 45.77
CA ARG A 243 -14.08 -30.77 46.69
C ARG A 243 -14.41 -30.35 48.12
N GLY A 244 -15.33 -31.10 48.74
CA GLY A 244 -15.52 -31.06 50.19
C GLY A 244 -14.26 -31.59 50.88
N LYS A 245 -13.69 -30.78 51.78
CA LYS A 245 -12.67 -31.25 52.73
C LYS A 245 -13.39 -31.85 53.95
N GLN A 246 -13.28 -33.17 54.10
CA GLN A 246 -13.45 -33.86 55.37
C GLN A 246 -12.42 -33.32 56.37
N LYS A 247 -12.90 -33.04 57.60
CA LYS A 247 -12.08 -32.81 58.80
C LYS A 247 -12.32 -33.99 59.75
N LYS A 248 -11.22 -34.56 60.24
CA LYS A 248 -11.03 -35.25 61.53
C LYS A 248 -11.81 -36.55 61.79
N LYS A 249 -11.10 -37.68 61.80
CA LYS A 249 -10.52 -38.28 63.01
C LYS A 249 -9.27 -39.06 62.63
#